data_AF-A0A832LSN4-F1
#
_entry.id   AF-A0A832LSN4-F1
#
_cell.length_a   1.000
_cell.length_b   1.000
_cell.length_c   1.000
_cell.angle_alpha   90.00
_cell.angle_beta   90.00
_cell.angle_gamma   90.00
#
_symmetry.space_group_name_H-M   'P 1'
#
loop_
_entity.id
_entity.type
_entity.pdbx_description
1 polymer ?
#
loop_
_entity_poly.entity_id
_entity_poly.type
_entity_poly.pdbx_seq_one_letter_code
_entity_poly.pdbx_strand_id
1 'polypeptide(L)' 'MAARLGRDDIYVWDGNYYALAVTERLGVEDKGGMVRVGAVHYNTEHELKQLKYALELIASQKAAA' A
#
# COMPACT_ATOMS: atom_id res chain seq x y z
N MET A 1 7.26 -2.27 -1.66
CA MET A 1 6.24 -2.19 -0.59
C MET A 1 5.30 -3.39 -0.60
N ALA A 2 4.71 -3.76 -1.75
CA ALA A 2 3.82 -4.93 -1.86
C ALA A 2 4.44 -6.23 -1.32
N ALA A 3 5.68 -6.56 -1.70
CA ALA A 3 6.39 -7.73 -1.17
C ALA A 3 6.63 -7.70 0.36
N ARG A 4 6.60 -6.52 0.99
CA ARG A 4 6.68 -6.42 2.45
C ARG A 4 5.33 -6.80 3.08
N LEU A 5 4.24 -6.21 2.59
CA LEU A 5 2.88 -6.49 3.06
C LEU A 5 2.46 -7.95 2.80
N GLY A 6 2.89 -8.53 1.68
CA GLY A 6 2.62 -9.93 1.36
C GLY A 6 3.27 -10.94 2.32
N ARG A 7 4.29 -10.55 3.10
CA ARG A 7 4.83 -11.41 4.17
C ARG A 7 3.92 -11.45 5.41
N ASP A 8 3.03 -10.48 5.53
CA ASP A 8 2.05 -10.36 6.60
C ASP A 8 0.65 -10.77 6.09
N ASP A 9 0.58 -11.57 5.02
CA ASP A 9 -0.66 -12.02 4.35
C ASP A 9 -1.58 -10.89 3.84
N ILE A 10 -1.00 -9.71 3.57
CA ILE A 10 -1.73 -8.55 3.04
C ILE A 10 -1.40 -8.36 1.55
N TYR A 11 -2.38 -8.68 0.69
CA TYR A 11 -2.25 -8.60 -0.76
C TYR A 11 -2.70 -7.23 -1.28
N VAL A 12 -1.84 -6.58 -2.06
CA VAL A 12 -2.02 -5.22 -2.57
C VAL A 12 -1.48 -5.11 -3.99
N TRP A 13 -1.84 -4.03 -4.68
CA TRP A 13 -1.28 -3.67 -5.98
C TRP A 13 -0.24 -2.57 -5.82
N ASP A 14 0.93 -2.70 -6.45
CA ASP A 14 1.93 -1.63 -6.57
C ASP A 14 2.12 -1.16 -8.02
N GLY A 15 2.59 0.08 -8.17
CA GLY A 15 2.84 0.73 -9.46
C GLY A 15 1.86 1.85 -9.78
N ASN A 16 1.56 2.03 -11.07
CA ASN A 16 0.74 3.15 -11.57
C ASN A 16 -0.70 2.77 -11.91
N TYR A 17 -1.08 1.49 -11.83
CA TYR A 17 -2.45 1.00 -12.07
C TYR A 17 -3.04 1.37 -13.44
N TYR A 18 -2.19 1.51 -14.47
CA TYR A 18 -2.56 2.06 -15.78
C TYR A 18 -3.03 3.53 -15.74
N ALA A 19 -2.69 4.26 -14.67
CA ALA A 19 -3.02 5.67 -14.45
C ALA A 19 -1.76 6.57 -14.50
N LEU A 20 -0.91 6.37 -15.52
CA LEU A 20 0.37 7.08 -15.70
C LEU A 20 0.25 8.60 -15.56
N ALA A 21 -0.71 9.22 -16.26
CA ALA A 21 -0.88 10.66 -16.25
C ALA A 21 -1.25 11.24 -14.86
N VAL A 22 -1.77 10.40 -13.95
CA VAL A 22 -2.09 10.77 -12.56
C VAL A 22 -0.83 10.66 -11.71
N THR A 23 -0.09 9.56 -11.82
CA THR A 23 1.15 9.35 -11.06
C THR A 23 2.25 10.34 -11.45
N GLU A 24 2.31 10.76 -12.72
CA GLU A 24 3.18 11.85 -13.19
C GLU A 24 2.80 13.19 -12.54
N ARG A 25 1.51 13.56 -12.57
CA ARG A 25 1.02 14.81 -11.96
C ARG A 25 1.22 14.86 -10.44
N LEU A 26 1.16 13.71 -9.78
CA LEU A 26 1.42 13.58 -8.34
C LEU A 26 2.92 13.50 -8.02
N GLY A 27 3.80 13.41 -9.02
CA GLY A 27 5.26 13.35 -8.83
C GLY A 27 5.72 12.07 -8.09
N VAL A 28 5.05 10.96 -8.37
CA VAL A 28 5.35 9.64 -7.76
C VAL A 28 5.73 8.57 -8.77
N GLU A 29 5.58 8.83 -10.08
CA GLU A 29 5.90 7.84 -11.12
C GLU A 29 7.38 7.41 -11.07
N ASP A 30 8.29 8.39 -11.00
CA ASP A 30 9.74 8.18 -10.89
C ASP A 30 10.17 7.52 -9.57
N LYS A 31 9.29 7.50 -8.56
CA LYS A 31 9.50 6.86 -7.25
C LYS A 31 8.97 5.44 -7.18
N GLY A 32 8.51 4.88 -8.31
CA GLY A 32 7.91 3.55 -8.39
C GLY A 32 6.39 3.52 -8.18
N GLY A 33 5.72 4.68 -8.26
CA GLY A 33 4.28 4.80 -8.16
C GLY A 33 3.75 4.77 -6.73
N MET A 34 2.64 4.06 -6.53
CA MET A 34 1.93 4.00 -5.25
C MET A 34 1.63 2.54 -4.87
N VAL A 35 1.04 2.36 -3.67
CA VAL A 35 0.37 1.10 -3.30
C VAL A 35 -1.13 1.34 -3.18
N ARG A 36 -1.93 0.41 -3.72
CA ARG A 36 -3.39 0.46 -3.70
C ARG A 36 -3.94 -0.76 -2.97
N VAL A 37 -4.81 -0.49 -2.00
CA VAL A 37 -5.61 -1.49 -1.30
C VAL A 37 -7.08 -1.29 -1.70
N GLY A 38 -7.77 -2.38 -2.03
CA GLY A 38 -9.19 -2.34 -2.40
C GLY A 38 -10.00 -3.21 -1.45
N ALA A 39 -10.55 -2.61 -0.40
CA ALA A 39 -11.51 -3.30 0.45
C ALA A 39 -12.83 -3.52 -0.31
N VAL A 40 -13.43 -4.69 -0.14
CA VAL A 40 -14.68 -5.11 -0.77
C VAL A 40 -15.62 -5.73 0.26
N HIS A 41 -16.85 -6.06 -0.17
CA HIS A 41 -17.97 -6.42 0.72
C HIS A 41 -17.75 -7.70 1.55
N TYR A 42 -16.77 -8.52 1.21
CA TYR A 42 -16.40 -9.71 2.00
C TYR A 42 -15.22 -9.48 2.94
N ASN A 43 -14.61 -8.29 2.94
CA ASN A 43 -13.58 -8.00 3.92
C ASN A 43 -14.18 -7.81 5.31
N THR A 44 -13.42 -8.23 6.32
CA THR A 44 -13.83 -8.09 7.72
C THR A 44 -13.14 -6.89 8.38
N GLU A 45 -13.73 -6.36 9.46
CA GLU A 45 -13.05 -5.35 10.27
C GLU A 45 -11.70 -5.83 10.81
N HIS A 46 -11.57 -7.13 11.06
CA HIS A 46 -10.33 -7.71 11.56
C HIS A 46 -9.21 -7.59 10.53
N GLU A 47 -9.47 -7.92 9.26
CA GLU A 47 -8.52 -7.74 8.16
C GLU A 47 -8.11 -6.28 7.98
N LEU A 48 -9.07 -5.34 8.08
CA LEU A 48 -8.78 -3.90 7.99
C LEU A 48 -7.91 -3.41 9.17
N LYS A 49 -8.12 -3.96 10.37
CA LYS A 49 -7.28 -3.67 11.55
C LYS A 49 -5.86 -4.23 11.38
N GLN A 50 -5.71 -5.43 10.80
CA GLN A 50 -4.40 -6.00 10.46
C GLN A 50 -3.65 -5.12 9.45
N LEU A 51 -4.33 -4.67 8.38
CA LEU A 51 -3.76 -3.73 7.41
C LEU A 51 -3.29 -2.44 8.09
N LYS A 52 -4.14 -1.82 8.92
CA LYS A 52 -3.80 -0.60 9.66
C LYS A 52 -2.52 -0.80 10.50
N TYR A 53 -2.47 -1.88 11.27
CA TYR A 53 -1.32 -2.19 12.11
C TYR A 53 -0.03 -2.34 11.30
N ALA A 54 -0.07 -3.07 10.19
CA ALA A 54 1.09 -3.24 9.31
C ALA A 54 1.59 -1.90 8.74
N LEU A 55 0.67 -1.02 8.34
CA LEU A 55 1.02 0.31 7.82
C LEU A 55 1.63 1.21 8.92
N GLU A 56 1.10 1.19 10.14
CA GLU A 56 1.65 1.94 11.28
C GLU A 56 3.07 1.48 11.63
N LEU A 57 3.33 0.17 11.61
CA LEU A 57 4.65 -0.40 11.84
C LEU A 57 5.65 0.08 10.77
N ILE A 58 5.27 0.03 9.49
CA ILE A 58 6.11 0.48 8.38
C ILE A 58 6.39 1.99 8.47
N ALA A 59 5.38 2.80 8.79
CA ALA A 59 5.53 4.24 8.93
C ALA A 59 6.49 4.61 10.08
N SER A 60 6.37 3.91 11.22
CA SER A 60 7.23 4.09 12.38
C SER A 60 8.70 3.72 12.08
N GLN A 61 8.92 2.64 11.33
CA GLN A 61 10.27 2.24 10.90
C GLN A 61 10.92 3.26 9.96
N LYS A 62 10.12 3.86 9.07
CA LYS A 62 10.60 4.91 8.16
C LYS A 62 10.96 6.20 8.91
N ALA A 63 10.27 6.52 10.00
CA ALA A 63 10.59 7.71 10.81
C ALA A 63 11.87 7.55 11.64
N ALA A 64 12.29 6.31 11.90
CA ALA A 64 13.51 5.98 12.66
C ALA A 64 14.76 5.82 11.79
N ALA A 65 14.61 5.87 10.46
CA ALA A 65 15.69 5.73 9.47
C ALA A 65 15.98 7.08 8.80
#